data_AF-A0A9D8FI68-F1
#
_entry.id   AF-A0A9D8FI68-F1
#
_cell.length_a   1.000
_cell.length_b   1.000
_cell.length_c   1.000
_cell.angle_alpha   90.00
_cell.angle_beta   90.00
_cell.angle_gamma   90.00
#
_symmetry.space_group_name_H-M   'P 1'
#
loop_
_entity.id
_entity.type
_entity.pdbx_description
1 polymer ?
#
loop_
_entity_poly.entity_id
_entity_poly.type
_entity_poly.pdbx_seq_one_letter_code
_entity_poly.pdbx_strand_id
1 'polypeptide(L)' 'MIVKKTNTLGDELRRQGISRRGFLKFCASTASMMALPPTMTYAMAAALEAARRPSVIWLSFQECTGC' A
#
# COMPACT_ATOMS: atom_id res chain seq x y z
N MET A 1 11.57 15.58 23.00
CA MET A 1 11.52 14.60 21.90
C MET A 1 10.07 14.42 21.48
N ILE A 2 9.67 14.88 20.30
CA ILE A 2 8.34 14.56 19.76
C ILE A 2 8.45 13.21 19.05
N VAL A 3 8.04 12.13 19.73
CA VAL A 3 7.85 10.83 19.08
C VAL A 3 6.63 10.97 18.17
N LYS A 4 6.82 11.20 16.87
CA LYS A 4 5.71 11.22 15.91
C LYS A 4 5.04 9.84 15.91
N LYS A 5 3.74 9.81 16.20
CA LYS A 5 2.91 8.61 16.06
C LYS A 5 2.99 8.13 14.61
N THR A 6 3.51 6.93 14.39
CA THR A 6 3.62 6.35 13.03
C THR A 6 2.23 5.89 12.60
N ASN A 7 1.60 6.64 11.69
CA ASN A 7 0.32 6.24 11.10
C ASN A 7 0.49 4.95 10.29
N THR A 8 -0.53 4.10 10.29
CA THR A 8 -0.55 2.91 9.43
C THR A 8 -0.79 3.33 7.97
N LEU A 9 -0.49 2.44 7.04
CA LEU A 9 -0.83 2.65 5.64
C LEU A 9 -2.35 2.83 5.49
N GLY A 10 -3.16 2.06 6.21
CA GLY A 10 -4.62 2.23 6.19
C GLY A 10 -5.08 3.62 6.60
N ASP A 11 -4.48 4.20 7.65
CA ASP A 11 -4.81 5.56 8.11
C ASP A 11 -4.45 6.62 7.06
N GLU A 12 -3.30 6.49 6.43
CA GLU A 12 -2.84 7.43 5.41
C GLU A 12 -3.67 7.33 4.11
N LEU A 13 -4.02 6.12 3.67
CA LEU A 13 -4.90 5.93 2.51
C LEU A 13 -6.28 6.58 2.74
N ARG A 14 -6.84 6.43 3.94
CA ARG A 14 -8.11 7.10 4.31
C ARG A 14 -7.98 8.62 4.35
N ARG A 15 -6.87 9.13 4.90
CA ARG A 15 -6.56 10.57 4.92
C ARG A 15 -6.43 11.16 3.52
N GLN A 16 -5.98 10.37 2.55
CA GLN A 16 -5.92 10.75 1.13
C GLN A 16 -7.24 10.54 0.37
N GLY A 17 -8.33 10.19 1.07
CA GLY A 17 -9.66 10.06 0.46
C GLY A 17 -9.88 8.75 -0.30
N ILE A 18 -9.00 7.75 -0.13
CA ILE A 18 -9.19 6.45 -0.79
C ILE A 18 -10.34 5.70 -0.11
N SER A 19 -11.39 5.44 -0.88
CA SER A 19 -12.53 4.67 -0.40
C SER A 19 -12.16 3.21 -0.11
N ARG A 20 -12.82 2.60 0.88
CA ARG A 20 -12.68 1.17 1.20
C ARG A 20 -12.88 0.28 -0.03
N ARG A 21 -13.85 0.62 -0.89
CA ARG A 21 -14.12 -0.11 -2.13
C ARG A 21 -12.96 0.00 -3.12
N GLY A 22 -12.39 1.20 -3.29
CA GLY A 22 -11.23 1.42 -4.14
C GLY A 22 -10.01 0.62 -3.67
N PHE A 23 -9.75 0.62 -2.36
CA PHE A 23 -8.68 -0.15 -1.77
C PHE A 23 -8.84 -1.67 -1.96
N LEU A 24 -10.05 -2.21 -1.79
CA LEU A 24 -10.31 -3.63 -2.04
C LEU A 24 -10.16 -4.01 -3.52
N LYS A 25 -10.57 -3.12 -4.44
CA LYS A 25 -10.32 -3.32 -5.89
C LYS A 25 -8.83 -3.40 -6.18
N PHE A 26 -8.02 -2.52 -5.59
CA PHE A 26 -6.57 -2.55 -5.72
C PHE A 26 -6.01 -3.89 -5.23
N CYS A 27 -6.39 -4.33 -4.03
CA CYS A 27 -5.94 -5.61 -3.48
C CYS A 27 -6.35 -6.79 -4.40
N ALA A 28 -7.58 -6.78 -4.92
CA ALA A 28 -8.05 -7.81 -5.84
C ALA A 28 -7.24 -7.81 -7.13
N SER A 29 -6.98 -6.65 -7.74
CA SER A 29 -6.18 -6.54 -8.96
C SER A 29 -4.75 -7.03 -8.77
N THR A 30 -4.10 -6.66 -7.66
CA THR A 30 -2.74 -7.11 -7.36
C THR A 30 -2.70 -8.62 -7.11
N ALA A 31 -3.68 -9.16 -6.38
CA ALA A 31 -3.78 -10.61 -6.18
C ALA A 31 -3.96 -11.35 -7.51
N SER A 32 -4.79 -10.83 -8.43
CA SER A 32 -4.96 -11.39 -9.77
C SER A 32 -3.68 -11.32 -10.61
N MET A 33 -2.93 -10.21 -10.56
CA MET A 33 -1.65 -10.08 -11.27
C MET A 33 -0.61 -11.10 -10.79
N MET A 34 -0.69 -11.49 -9.51
CA MET A 34 0.16 -12.52 -8.92
C MET A 34 -0.42 -13.94 -9.06
N ALA A 35 -1.48 -14.13 -9.84
CA ALA A 35 -2.22 -15.39 -10.00
C ALA A 35 -2.66 -16.02 -8.66
N LEU A 36 -2.98 -15.18 -7.66
CA LEU A 36 -3.44 -15.64 -6.35
C LEU A 36 -4.95 -15.92 -6.32
N PRO A 37 -5.42 -16.85 -5.46
CA PRO A 37 -6.84 -17.09 -5.26
C PRO A 37 -7.61 -15.85 -4.79
N PRO A 38 -8.89 -15.68 -5.16
CA PRO A 38 -9.70 -14.52 -4.77
C PRO A 38 -9.80 -14.31 -3.26
N THR A 39 -9.73 -15.40 -2.49
CA THR A 39 -9.75 -15.40 -1.02
C THR A 39 -8.57 -14.64 -0.41
N MET A 40 -7.44 -14.54 -1.12
CA MET A 40 -6.24 -13.82 -0.66
C MET A 40 -6.41 -12.31 -0.64
N THR A 41 -7.41 -11.77 -1.36
CA THR A 41 -7.71 -10.33 -1.39
C THR A 41 -7.92 -9.77 0.02
N TYR A 42 -8.65 -10.48 0.88
CA TYR A 42 -8.96 -10.03 2.24
C TYR A 42 -7.75 -10.11 3.16
N ALA A 43 -6.96 -11.19 3.05
CA ALA A 43 -5.71 -11.33 3.79
C ALA A 43 -4.72 -10.21 3.43
N MET A 44 -4.62 -9.88 2.13
CA MET A 44 -3.77 -8.80 1.66
C MET A 44 -4.26 -7.42 2.13
N ALA A 45 -5.57 -7.17 2.06
CA ALA A 45 -6.17 -5.94 2.56
C ALA A 45 -5.89 -5.75 4.06
N ALA A 46 -6.06 -6.79 4.88
CA ALA A 46 -5.78 -6.75 6.32
C ALA A 46 -4.29 -6.49 6.61
N ALA A 47 -3.40 -7.18 5.90
CA ALA A 47 -1.96 -6.99 6.05
C ALA A 47 -1.53 -5.56 5.66
N LEU A 48 -2.05 -5.03 4.55
CA LEU A 48 -1.76 -3.68 4.08
C LEU A 48 -2.37 -2.60 4.98
N GLU A 49 -3.56 -2.78 5.53
CA GLU A 49 -4.14 -1.81 6.46
C GLU A 49 -3.29 -1.65 7.73
N ALA A 50 -2.73 -2.74 8.25
CA ALA A 50 -1.87 -2.73 9.45
C ALA A 50 -0.40 -2.37 9.14
N ALA A 51 0.02 -2.42 7.87
CA ALA A 51 1.40 -2.20 7.48
C ALA A 51 1.87 -0.77 7.79
N ARG A 52 3.14 -0.65 8.20
CA ARG A 52 3.83 0.65 8.23
C ARG A 52 4.44 0.91 6.87
N ARG A 53 4.41 2.18 6.44
CA ARG A 53 5.11 2.59 5.22
C ARG A 53 6.62 2.38 5.39
N PRO A 54 7.26 1.56 4.56
CA PRO A 54 8.71 1.39 4.60
C PRO A 54 9.40 2.68 4.16
N SER A 55 10.58 2.94 4.72
CA SER A 55 11.45 4.02 4.22
C SER A 55 12.07 3.60 2.90
N VAL A 56 11.92 4.43 1.87
CA VAL A 56 12.48 4.19 0.53
C VAL A 56 13.40 5.36 0.19
N ILE A 57 14.62 5.07 -0.24
CA ILE A 57 15.55 6.05 -0.80
C ILE A 57 15.44 5.93 -2.31
N TRP A 58 14.94 6.99 -2.97
CA TRP A 58 14.83 7.05 -4.43
C TRP A 58 16.03 7.82 -4.99
N LEU A 59 16.86 7.17 -5.81
CA LEU A 59 18.05 7.77 -6.40
C LEU A 59 17.94 7.73 -7.93
N SER A 60 17.92 8.89 -8.55
CA SER A 60 17.91 9.05 -10.01
C SER A 60 19.32 9.41 -10.47
N PHE A 61 20.10 8.40 -10.84
CA PHE A 61 21.43 8.57 -11.44
C PHE A 61 21.31 8.70 -12.97
N GLN A 62 22.29 8.21 -13.72
CA GLN A 62 22.22 8.16 -15.18
C GLN A 62 21.29 7.03 -15.61
N GLU A 63 19.98 7.28 -15.54
CA GLU A 63 18.84 6.60 -16.21
C GLU A 63 17.88 5.67 -15.43
N CYS A 64 16.84 5.25 -16.18
CA CYS A 64 15.79 4.24 -16.04
C CYS A 64 14.72 4.32 -14.92
N THR A 65 14.69 5.35 -14.08
CA THR A 65 13.54 5.56 -13.16
C THR A 65 12.23 5.99 -13.87
N GLY A 66 12.26 6.15 -15.20
CA GLY A 66 11.07 6.47 -16.01
C GLY A 66 10.54 7.89 -15.83
N CYS A 67 11.39 8.83 -15.39
CA CYS A 67 11.09 10.26 -15.27
C CYS A 67 11.60 11.06 -16.47
#